data_AF-A0AAV7I032-F1
#
_entry.id   AF-A0AAV7I032-F1
#
_cell.length_a   1.000
_cell.length_b   1.000
_cell.length_c   1.000
_cell.angle_alpha   90.00
_cell.angle_beta   90.00
_cell.angle_gamma   90.00
#
_symmetry.space_group_name_H-M   'P 1'
#
loop_
_entity.id
_entity.type
_entity.pdbx_description
1 polymer ?
#
loop_
_entity_poly.entity_id
_entity_poly.type
_entity_poly.pdbx_seq_one_letter_code
_entity_poly.pdbx_strand_id
1 'polypeptide(L)'
;MVKIITEKQKNFQDFEDDMDRDNLFSDVKQTDSLFALSENTALFSDIVLQIPDITRRILKKQKTSFDSLKWSMIFINKNRYLLDQPTIEILDLALQELNIISREPNYSNPYVQNKKGRSSVKGKTAEKQRKTIKKHKPGPQIARVEL
;
A
#
# COMPACT_ATOMS: atom_id res chain seq x y z
N MET A 1 5.65 5.15 -6.89
CA MET A 1 4.84 3.92 -7.03
C MET A 1 3.76 4.04 -8.10
N VAL A 2 2.55 4.55 -7.84
CA VAL A 2 1.43 4.51 -8.84
C VAL A 2 1.83 5.08 -10.20
N LYS A 3 2.47 6.25 -10.25
CA LYS A 3 2.95 6.85 -11.51
C LYS A 3 3.91 5.94 -12.28
N ILE A 4 4.83 5.28 -11.58
CA ILE A 4 5.81 4.34 -12.15
C ILE A 4 5.06 3.13 -12.72
N ILE A 5 4.11 2.58 -11.96
CA ILE A 5 3.29 1.45 -12.42
C ILE A 5 2.52 1.83 -13.68
N THR A 6 1.82 2.96 -13.70
CA THR A 6 1.05 3.42 -14.87
C THR A 6 1.95 3.69 -16.08
N GLU A 7 3.17 4.19 -15.87
CA GLU A 7 4.13 4.43 -16.94
C GLU A 7 4.66 3.11 -17.52
N LYS A 8 5.15 2.21 -16.65
CA LYS A 8 5.76 0.93 -17.06
C LYS A 8 4.73 -0.06 -17.58
N GLN A 9 3.48 0.00 -17.12
CA GLN A 9 2.35 -0.78 -17.64
C GLN A 9 2.19 -0.63 -19.16
N LYS A 10 2.50 0.55 -19.73
CA LYS A 10 2.40 0.80 -21.18
C LYS A 10 3.30 -0.10 -22.00
N ASN A 11 4.42 -0.56 -21.43
CA ASN A 11 5.34 -1.46 -22.13
C ASN A 11 4.81 -2.89 -22.24
N PHE A 12 3.66 -3.19 -21.62
CA PHE A 12 3.03 -4.51 -21.61
C PHE A 12 1.56 -4.45 -22.07
N GLN A 13 1.13 -3.36 -22.73
CA GLN A 13 -0.26 -3.22 -23.22
C GLN A 13 -0.58 -4.18 -24.37
N ASP A 14 0.42 -4.57 -25.17
CA ASP A 14 0.27 -5.47 -26.31
C ASP A 14 0.53 -6.96 -25.95
N PHE A 15 0.83 -7.25 -24.68
CA PHE A 15 1.01 -8.63 -24.20
C PHE A 15 -0.35 -9.23 -23.84
N GLU A 16 -1.00 -9.85 -24.83
CA GLU A 16 -2.27 -10.56 -24.64
C GLU A 16 -2.11 -11.98 -24.10
N ASP A 17 -0.98 -12.64 -24.36
CA ASP A 17 -0.71 -14.01 -23.92
C ASP A 17 0.67 -14.12 -23.27
N ASP A 18 0.81 -15.14 -22.41
CA ASP A 18 1.95 -15.44 -21.54
C ASP A 18 3.30 -14.86 -22.02
N MET A 19 4.00 -14.15 -21.13
CA MET A 19 5.32 -13.62 -21.45
C MET A 19 6.22 -14.72 -21.98
N ASP A 20 6.82 -14.50 -23.15
CA ASP A 20 7.81 -15.41 -23.73
C ASP A 20 8.98 -15.56 -22.76
N ARG A 21 8.96 -16.67 -22.02
CA ARG A 21 9.87 -16.91 -20.90
C ARG A 21 11.31 -17.06 -21.36
N ASP A 22 11.50 -17.52 -22.59
CA ASP A 22 12.83 -17.81 -23.15
C ASP A 22 13.52 -16.51 -23.60
N ASN A 23 12.76 -15.50 -23.99
CA ASN A 23 13.28 -14.20 -24.43
C ASN A 23 13.01 -13.04 -23.46
N LEU A 24 12.47 -13.33 -22.28
CA LEU A 24 12.03 -12.32 -21.32
C LEU A 24 13.12 -11.32 -20.92
N PHE A 25 14.35 -11.81 -20.79
CA PHE A 25 15.51 -11.03 -20.36
C PHE A 25 16.31 -10.43 -21.51
N SER A 26 15.86 -10.62 -22.76
CA SER A 26 16.58 -10.17 -23.96
C SER A 26 16.33 -8.70 -24.27
N ASP A 27 15.15 -8.16 -23.94
CA ASP A 27 14.86 -6.73 -24.03
C ASP A 27 15.10 -6.04 -22.68
N VAL A 28 16.13 -5.20 -22.63
CA VAL A 28 16.51 -4.42 -21.44
C VAL A 28 15.37 -3.52 -20.96
N LYS A 29 14.59 -2.94 -21.88
CA LYS A 29 13.47 -2.04 -21.54
C LYS A 29 12.32 -2.83 -20.89
N GLN A 30 12.01 -4.01 -21.41
CA GLN A 30 11.00 -4.88 -20.83
C GLN A 30 11.44 -5.40 -19.47
N THR A 31 12.70 -5.85 -19.36
CA THR A 31 13.30 -6.34 -18.13
C THR A 31 13.28 -5.27 -17.02
N ASP A 32 13.72 -4.05 -17.32
CA ASP A 32 13.66 -2.91 -16.38
C ASP A 32 12.22 -2.62 -15.93
N SER A 33 11.29 -2.63 -16.89
CA SER A 33 9.88 -2.38 -16.60
C SER A 33 9.26 -3.46 -15.71
N LEU A 34 9.64 -4.72 -15.95
CA LEU A 34 9.19 -5.88 -15.18
C LEU A 34 9.71 -5.82 -13.74
N PHE A 35 10.99 -5.54 -13.54
CA PHE A 35 11.55 -5.39 -12.19
C PHE A 35 10.92 -4.22 -11.44
N ALA A 36 10.74 -3.08 -12.11
CA ALA A 36 10.05 -1.95 -11.53
C ALA A 36 8.60 -2.30 -11.12
N LEU A 37 7.86 -3.02 -11.97
CA LEU A 37 6.49 -3.47 -11.64
C LEU A 37 6.49 -4.46 -10.48
N SER A 38 7.41 -5.42 -10.49
CA SER A 38 7.55 -6.46 -9.46
C SER A 38 7.84 -5.83 -8.09
N GLU A 39 8.89 -5.00 -7.98
CA GLU A 39 9.29 -4.36 -6.73
C GLU A 39 8.20 -3.44 -6.19
N ASN A 40 7.59 -2.60 -7.04
CA ASN A 40 6.52 -1.71 -6.61
C ASN A 40 5.27 -2.49 -6.17
N THR A 41 4.98 -3.62 -6.81
CA THR A 41 3.84 -4.49 -6.47
C THR A 41 4.08 -5.24 -5.17
N ALA A 42 5.29 -5.78 -4.95
CA ALA A 42 5.69 -6.41 -3.71
C ALA A 42 5.62 -5.43 -2.52
N LEU A 43 6.20 -4.24 -2.68
CA LEU A 43 6.13 -3.18 -1.67
C LEU A 43 4.69 -2.76 -1.37
N PHE A 44 3.86 -2.61 -2.40
CA PHE A 44 2.45 -2.28 -2.20
C PHE A 44 1.69 -3.37 -1.44
N SER A 45 1.97 -4.64 -1.74
CA SER A 45 1.36 -5.78 -1.08
C SER A 45 1.68 -5.81 0.42
N ASP A 46 2.93 -5.54 0.79
CA ASP A 46 3.31 -5.41 2.20
C ASP A 46 2.58 -4.25 2.89
N ILE A 47 2.49 -3.08 2.25
CA ILE A 47 1.73 -1.92 2.76
C ILE A 47 0.25 -2.28 3.00
N VAL A 48 -0.38 -2.98 2.05
CA VAL A 48 -1.76 -3.45 2.16
C VAL A 48 -1.93 -4.31 3.42
N LEU A 49 -1.02 -5.26 3.65
CA LEU A 49 -1.12 -6.17 4.79
C LEU A 49 -0.83 -5.49 6.13
N GLN A 50 0.10 -4.54 6.16
CA GLN A 50 0.46 -3.86 7.39
C GLN A 50 -0.59 -2.84 7.86
N ILE A 51 -1.22 -2.11 6.95
CA ILE A 51 -2.16 -1.02 7.29
C ILE A 51 -3.46 -1.06 6.46
N PRO A 52 -4.18 -2.19 6.47
CA PRO A 52 -5.25 -2.45 5.51
C PRO A 52 -6.40 -1.45 5.57
N ASP A 53 -6.75 -0.95 6.76
CA ASP A 53 -7.83 0.04 6.93
C ASP A 53 -7.50 1.38 6.26
N ILE A 54 -6.25 1.83 6.39
CA ILE A 54 -5.77 3.07 5.78
C ILE A 54 -5.72 2.88 4.27
N THR A 55 -5.15 1.77 3.82
CA THR A 55 -5.01 1.45 2.40
C THR A 55 -6.38 1.40 1.73
N ARG A 56 -7.35 0.65 2.28
CA ARG A 56 -8.74 0.61 1.77
C ARG A 56 -9.36 2.00 1.68
N ARG A 57 -9.17 2.85 2.69
CA ARG A 57 -9.71 4.22 2.70
C ARG A 57 -9.11 5.09 1.61
N ILE A 58 -7.81 4.97 1.34
CA ILE A 58 -7.12 5.72 0.28
C ILE A 58 -7.60 5.25 -1.09
N LEU A 59 -7.66 3.94 -1.31
CA LEU A 59 -8.06 3.35 -2.59
C LEU A 59 -9.51 3.71 -2.97
N LYS A 60 -10.43 3.77 -1.99
CA LYS A 60 -11.80 4.25 -2.23
C LYS A 60 -11.87 5.67 -2.78
N LYS A 61 -10.91 6.54 -2.42
CA LYS A 61 -10.86 7.93 -2.89
C LYS A 61 -10.16 8.10 -4.25
N GLN A 62 -9.30 7.15 -4.63
CA GLN A 62 -8.47 7.22 -5.84
C GLN A 62 -8.75 6.03 -6.77
N LYS A 63 -9.96 5.95 -7.33
CA LYS A 63 -10.39 4.81 -8.15
C LYS A 63 -9.48 4.56 -9.36
N THR A 64 -9.16 5.59 -10.15
CA THR A 64 -8.31 5.45 -11.34
C THR A 64 -6.90 4.95 -11.02
N SER A 65 -6.32 5.45 -9.93
CA SER A 65 -5.01 4.97 -9.43
C SER A 65 -5.07 3.51 -8.97
N PHE A 66 -6.22 3.07 -8.45
CA PHE A 66 -6.40 1.70 -7.99
C PHE A 66 -6.47 0.70 -9.15
N ASP A 67 -7.00 1.10 -10.30
CA ASP A 67 -7.09 0.20 -11.46
C ASP A 67 -5.70 -0.20 -11.98
N SER A 68 -4.75 0.73 -12.09
CA SER A 68 -3.36 0.42 -12.44
C SER A 68 -2.67 -0.47 -11.41
N LEU A 69 -2.90 -0.22 -10.12
CA LEU A 69 -2.35 -1.06 -9.03
C LEU A 69 -2.95 -2.48 -9.08
N LYS A 70 -4.26 -2.59 -9.26
CA LYS A 70 -4.95 -3.87 -9.39
C LYS A 70 -4.42 -4.64 -10.60
N TRP A 71 -4.26 -3.96 -11.74
CA TRP A 71 -3.67 -4.55 -12.94
C TRP A 71 -2.27 -5.08 -12.66
N SER A 72 -1.40 -4.30 -12.01
CA SER A 72 -0.02 -4.74 -11.73
C SER A 72 0.01 -5.93 -10.78
N MET A 73 -0.83 -5.95 -9.75
CA MET A 73 -0.93 -7.10 -8.84
C MET A 73 -1.38 -8.37 -9.57
N ILE A 74 -2.37 -8.28 -10.46
CA ILE A 74 -2.82 -9.42 -11.26
C ILE A 74 -1.74 -9.87 -12.25
N PHE A 75 -1.10 -8.92 -12.94
CA PHE A 75 -0.04 -9.19 -13.91
C PHE A 75 1.15 -9.90 -13.26
N ILE A 76 1.62 -9.39 -12.12
CA ILE A 76 2.73 -10.01 -11.38
C ILE A 76 2.31 -11.36 -10.80
N ASN A 77 1.06 -11.53 -10.33
CA ASN A 77 0.59 -12.83 -9.85
C ASN A 77 0.54 -13.90 -10.95
N LYS A 78 0.15 -13.53 -12.19
CA LYS A 78 0.25 -14.43 -13.35
C LYS A 78 1.71 -14.84 -13.62
N ASN A 79 2.63 -13.91 -13.45
CA ASN A 79 4.07 -14.11 -13.64
C ASN A 79 4.83 -14.45 -12.34
N ARG A 80 4.16 -15.10 -11.38
CA ARG A 80 4.70 -15.42 -10.06
C ARG A 80 5.97 -16.29 -10.06
N TYR A 81 6.30 -16.94 -11.17
CA TYR A 81 7.55 -17.70 -11.33
C TYR A 81 8.80 -16.81 -11.23
N LEU A 82 8.64 -15.49 -11.36
CA LEU A 82 9.69 -14.48 -11.18
C LEU A 82 9.89 -14.05 -9.73
N LEU A 83 9.04 -14.53 -8.82
CA LEU A 83 9.06 -14.16 -7.41
C LEU A 83 9.55 -15.33 -6.55
N ASP A 84 10.16 -15.00 -5.43
CA ASP A 84 10.43 -15.97 -4.36
C ASP A 84 9.15 -16.28 -3.58
N GLN A 85 9.13 -17.45 -2.94
CA GLN A 85 7.93 -17.95 -2.23
C GLN A 85 7.38 -16.98 -1.17
N PRO A 86 8.20 -16.35 -0.31
CA PRO A 86 7.70 -15.37 0.65
C PRO A 86 6.97 -14.19 0.01
N THR A 87 7.45 -13.70 -1.14
CA THR A 87 6.80 -12.59 -1.85
C THR A 87 5.48 -13.02 -2.48
N ILE A 88 5.41 -14.25 -3.00
CA ILE A 88 4.17 -14.83 -3.51
C ILE A 88 3.11 -14.89 -2.41
N GLU A 89 3.47 -15.39 -1.23
CA GLU A 89 2.55 -15.46 -0.08
C GLU A 89 2.02 -14.07 0.33
N ILE A 90 2.91 -13.07 0.39
CA ILE A 90 2.54 -11.68 0.68
C ILE A 90 1.57 -11.14 -0.39
N LEU A 91 1.86 -11.38 -1.67
CA LEU A 91 1.02 -10.94 -2.77
C LEU A 91 -0.38 -11.58 -2.71
N ASP A 92 -0.45 -12.89 -2.48
CA ASP A 92 -1.73 -13.62 -2.37
C ASP A 92 -2.59 -13.13 -1.20
N LEU A 93 -1.98 -12.93 -0.03
CA LEU A 93 -2.67 -12.36 1.12
C LEU A 93 -3.17 -10.94 0.83
N ALA A 94 -2.39 -10.13 0.12
CA ALA A 94 -2.77 -8.76 -0.21
C ALA A 94 -3.90 -8.71 -1.24
N LEU A 95 -3.87 -9.58 -2.25
CA LEU A 95 -4.95 -9.74 -3.23
C LEU A 95 -6.28 -10.12 -2.55
N GLN A 96 -6.24 -11.05 -1.59
CA GLN A 96 -7.39 -11.38 -0.75
C GLN A 96 -7.83 -10.18 0.10
N GLU A 97 -6.88 -9.46 0.73
CA GLU A 97 -7.20 -8.33 1.59
C GLU A 97 -7.89 -7.17 0.84
N LEU A 98 -7.60 -7.02 -0.45
CA LEU A 98 -8.23 -6.04 -1.31
C LEU A 98 -9.51 -6.55 -2.01
N ASN A 99 -9.88 -7.82 -1.80
CA ASN A 99 -10.97 -8.49 -2.53
C ASN A 99 -10.78 -8.46 -4.05
N ILE A 100 -9.53 -8.59 -4.50
CA ILE A 100 -9.19 -8.74 -5.91
C ILE A 100 -9.41 -10.19 -6.34
N ILE A 101 -9.04 -11.14 -5.46
CA ILE A 101 -9.36 -12.56 -5.58
C ILE A 101 -10.31 -12.98 -4.46
N SER A 102 -10.90 -14.17 -4.59
CA SER A 102 -11.77 -14.73 -3.55
C SER A 102 -10.98 -14.89 -2.26
N ARG A 103 -11.58 -14.48 -1.14
CA ARG A 103 -11.00 -14.73 0.19
C ARG A 103 -11.29 -16.17 0.58
N GLU A 104 -10.30 -16.82 1.18
CA GLU A 104 -10.53 -18.08 1.86
C GLU A 104 -11.54 -17.89 3.01
N PRO A 105 -12.41 -18.87 3.31
CA PRO A 105 -13.44 -18.72 4.36
C PRO A 105 -12.86 -18.41 5.74
N ASN A 106 -11.61 -18.83 5.97
CA ASN A 106 -10.89 -18.71 7.23
C ASN A 106 -9.85 -17.57 7.17
N TYR A 107 -9.88 -16.76 6.10
CA TYR A 107 -8.87 -15.74 5.86
C TYR A 107 -8.78 -14.77 7.03
N SER A 108 -7.56 -14.60 7.54
CA SER A 108 -7.26 -13.54 8.48
C SER A 108 -5.85 -13.04 8.24
N ASN A 109 -5.71 -11.72 8.11
CA ASN A 109 -4.43 -11.10 7.85
C ASN A 109 -3.48 -11.25 9.07
N PRO A 110 -2.39 -12.04 8.96
CA PRO A 110 -1.50 -12.31 10.09
C PRO A 110 -0.74 -11.06 10.56
N TYR A 111 -0.48 -10.10 9.67
CA TYR A 111 0.25 -8.87 9.95
C TYR A 111 -0.52 -7.89 10.84
N VAL A 112 -1.85 -8.01 10.89
CA VAL A 112 -2.70 -7.25 11.81
C VAL A 112 -2.80 -7.95 13.16
N GLN A 113 -2.89 -9.28 13.19
CA GLN A 113 -2.95 -10.05 14.44
C GLN A 113 -1.67 -9.91 15.27
N ASN A 114 -0.51 -9.94 14.61
CA ASN A 114 0.79 -9.71 15.25
C ASN A 114 0.90 -8.30 15.87
N LYS A 115 0.13 -7.32 15.37
CA LYS A 115 0.04 -5.97 15.98
C LYS A 115 -0.91 -5.90 17.17
N LYS A 116 -1.85 -6.84 17.33
CA LYS A 116 -2.70 -6.94 18.54
C LYS A 116 -1.98 -7.62 19.71
N GLY A 117 -0.97 -8.47 19.44
CA GLY A 117 -0.09 -9.08 20.43
C GLY A 117 1.06 -8.18 20.91
N ARG A 118 1.45 -7.19 20.11
CA ARG A 118 2.13 -6.00 20.65
C ARG A 118 1.06 -5.26 21.43
N SER A 119 1.14 -5.28 22.77
CA SER A 119 0.34 -4.42 23.63
C SER A 119 0.17 -3.09 22.92
N SER A 120 -1.05 -2.82 22.47
CA SER A 120 -1.43 -1.46 22.17
C SER A 120 -0.94 -0.69 23.38
N VAL A 121 -0.13 0.35 23.16
CA VAL A 121 -0.14 1.45 24.11
C VAL A 121 -1.61 1.78 24.20
N LYS A 122 -2.26 1.29 25.27
CA LYS A 122 -3.68 1.49 25.54
C LYS A 122 -3.83 2.99 25.43
N GLY A 123 -4.34 3.45 24.30
CA GLY A 123 -5.15 4.64 24.26
C GLY A 123 -6.26 4.31 25.22
N LYS A 124 -6.06 4.66 26.49
CA LYS A 124 -7.06 4.56 27.53
C LYS A 124 -8.30 5.17 26.90
N THR A 125 -9.36 4.38 26.82
CA THR A 125 -10.71 4.89 26.74
C THR A 125 -10.86 5.83 27.93
N ALA A 126 -10.60 7.11 27.71
CA ALA A 126 -10.93 8.20 28.59
C ALA A 126 -11.71 9.15 27.69
N GLU A 127 -13.02 8.90 27.67
CA GLU A 127 -14.04 9.92 27.89
C GLU A 127 -13.75 11.31 27.31
N LYS A 128 -14.65 11.78 26.43
CA LYS A 128 -14.69 13.16 25.92
C LYS A 128 -14.51 14.17 27.06
N GLN A 129 -13.28 14.57 27.35
CA GLN A 129 -13.01 15.84 27.99
C GLN A 129 -12.76 16.83 26.86
N ARG A 130 -13.78 17.66 26.60
CA ARG A 130 -13.61 18.93 25.90
C ARG A 130 -12.46 19.65 26.57
N LYS A 131 -11.28 19.67 25.95
CA LYS A 131 -10.19 20.55 26.38
C LYS A 131 -10.70 21.96 26.20
N THR A 132 -11.06 22.62 27.30
CA THR A 132 -11.15 24.08 27.34
C THR A 132 -9.81 24.61 26.87
N ILE A 133 -9.81 25.30 25.73
CA ILE A 133 -8.65 26.03 25.23
C ILE A 133 -8.28 27.01 26.34
N LYS A 134 -7.23 26.71 27.11
CA LYS A 134 -6.68 27.67 28.07
C LYS A 134 -6.14 28.83 27.25
N LYS A 135 -6.77 29.99 27.35
CA LYS A 135 -6.27 31.23 26.75
C LYS A 135 -4.82 31.43 27.23
N HIS A 136 -3.90 31.57 26.29
CA HIS A 136 -2.51 31.91 26.58
C HIS A 136 -2.50 33.24 27.33
N LYS A 137 -1.75 33.33 28.44
CA LYS A 137 -1.55 34.64 29.09
C LYS A 137 -0.76 35.52 28.12
N PRO A 138 -1.18 36.77 27.86
CA PRO A 138 -0.38 37.68 27.06
C PRO A 138 0.96 37.93 27.77
N GLY A 139 2.03 37.98 26.99
CA GLY A 139 3.37 38.27 27.50
C GLY A 139 3.49 39.67 28.09
N PRO A 140 4.63 40.02 28.70
CA PRO A 140 4.86 41.33 29.29
C PRO A 140 4.63 42.43 28.24
N GLN A 141 3.71 43.35 28.52
CA GLN A 141 3.52 44.52 27.69
C GLN A 141 4.36 45.67 28.27
N ILE A 142 5.12 46.33 27.40
CA ILE A 142 5.88 47.53 27.74
C ILE A 142 4.88 48.64 28.00
N ALA A 143 4.79 49.13 29.25
CA ALA A 143 4.00 50.29 29.57
C ALA A 143 4.64 51.52 28.93
N ARG A 144 3.85 52.31 28.19
CA ARG A 144 4.29 53.57 27.61
C ARG A 144 4.48 54.56 28.76
N VAL A 145 5.72 54.92 29.03
CA VAL A 145 6.05 56.04 29.93
C VAL A 145 5.84 57.31 29.13
N GLU A 146 4.89 58.15 29.55
CA GLU A 146 4.78 59.52 29.05
C GLU A 146 5.71 60.40 29.88
N LEU A 147 6.51 61.22 29.17
CA LEU A 147 7.46 62.19 29.70
C LEU A 147 6.76 63.48 30.15
#